data_AF-A0A2S7Z6V4-F1
#
_entry.id   AF-A0A2S7Z6V4-F1
#
_cell.length_a   1.000
_cell.length_b   1.000
_cell.length_c   1.000
_cell.angle_alpha   90.00
_cell.angle_beta   90.00
_cell.angle_gamma   90.00
#
_symmetry.space_group_name_H-M   'P 1'
#
loop_
_entity.id
_entity.type
_entity.pdbx_description
1 polymer ?
#
loop_
_entity_poly.entity_id
_entity_poly.type
_entity_poly.pdbx_seq_one_letter_code
_entity_poly.pdbx_strand_id
1 'polypeptide(L)'
;MIVSTRGGIIMREQVQGSVWDKVFKISERGSSVSRELFAGATTFLCVFYVLAVNPAILGAAGMDVGAVFTATAVSAIIMTLLLALYSNMPFAGLSGMGINAFFAYTIVVQMGHSFAFALTAQLIAGLAFLLIAVTPLKEYLFNAIPHTIKLAVTAGIGLFIALIGLSSAGLIVSNPATIVSIGDLQAPSSLVSILGIVLIAVFTGRNVKGGIFLAVIIAAVVGFFCGITQLPDTVVSVPPSLTPIWFHYDLSELLSVDMVFVAFTFLFVNLFNVVGVLIGLTNQAEVPQEKQMSVQSSCMKVSALGTIIGSALGTSPHIVAVESAAGIAEGGRTGLTALTIAGLFIASLFLAPLLMVIPVAATAPVLIVVGLFMMASVKDIDFGDISEGLPAFLTIIMMPFAYSIGVGIEWGLISYVLIKVLTGKYRDISGVMYFLALIFVLKEVFM
;
A
#
# COMPACT_ATOMS: atom_id res chain seq x y z
N MET A 1 19.44 1.68 -71.35
CA MET A 1 20.73 1.62 -70.65
C MET A 1 20.48 0.95 -69.31
N ILE A 2 20.89 -0.31 -69.17
CA ILE A 2 20.81 -1.06 -67.90
C ILE A 2 22.03 -0.65 -67.08
N VAL A 3 21.82 -0.14 -65.86
CA VAL A 3 22.73 -0.34 -64.72
C VAL A 3 21.91 -0.41 -63.42
N SER A 4 21.83 -1.62 -62.89
CA SER A 4 21.54 -2.05 -61.53
C SER A 4 22.62 -1.48 -60.56
N THR A 5 22.45 -1.17 -59.27
CA THR A 5 21.95 -1.99 -58.14
C THR A 5 22.10 -1.22 -56.81
N ARG A 6 21.39 -1.71 -55.77
CA ARG A 6 21.59 -1.55 -54.29
C ARG A 6 21.06 -0.25 -53.68
N GLY A 7 20.21 -0.25 -52.68
CA GLY A 7 19.69 -1.33 -51.82
C GLY A 7 19.09 -0.65 -50.59
N GLY A 8 17.89 -1.05 -50.19
CA GLY A 8 17.19 -0.47 -49.05
C GLY A 8 15.68 -0.43 -49.24
N ILE A 9 15.08 -1.61 -49.45
CA ILE A 9 13.64 -1.76 -49.26
C ILE A 9 13.42 -1.60 -47.75
N ILE A 10 12.90 -0.44 -47.33
CA ILE A 10 12.30 -0.31 -46.00
C ILE A 10 11.05 -1.18 -46.04
N MET A 11 11.19 -2.44 -45.64
CA MET A 11 10.05 -3.23 -45.22
C MET A 11 9.48 -2.56 -43.97
N ARG A 12 8.48 -1.69 -44.16
CA ARG A 12 7.42 -1.55 -43.16
C ARG A 12 6.69 -2.87 -43.17
N GLU A 13 7.19 -3.81 -42.39
CA GLU A 13 6.43 -4.97 -41.98
C GLU A 13 5.22 -4.41 -41.22
N GLN A 14 4.08 -4.34 -41.91
CA GLN A 14 2.79 -4.17 -41.27
C GLN A 14 2.57 -5.44 -40.44
N VAL A 15 3.16 -5.48 -39.25
CA VAL A 15 2.71 -6.39 -38.21
C VAL A 15 1.26 -6.00 -37.99
N GLN A 16 0.33 -6.82 -38.47
CA GLN A 16 -1.05 -6.76 -38.01
C GLN A 16 -0.97 -6.82 -36.49
N GLY A 17 -1.10 -5.67 -35.83
CA GLY A 17 -1.01 -5.58 -34.38
C GLY A 17 -1.94 -6.62 -33.79
N SER A 18 -1.40 -7.46 -32.89
CA SER A 18 -2.20 -8.49 -32.22
C SER A 18 -3.48 -7.87 -31.64
N VAL A 19 -4.52 -8.66 -31.40
CA VAL A 19 -5.77 -8.14 -30.79
C VAL A 19 -5.47 -7.32 -29.52
N TRP A 20 -4.49 -7.76 -28.72
CA TRP A 20 -4.00 -7.06 -27.54
C TRP A 20 -3.32 -5.71 -27.82
N ASP A 21 -2.58 -5.61 -28.92
CA ASP A 21 -1.93 -4.38 -29.34
C ASP A 21 -2.95 -3.30 -29.71
N LYS A 22 -4.06 -3.69 -30.33
CA LYS A 22 -5.18 -2.78 -30.64
C LYS A 22 -5.95 -2.35 -29.40
N VAL A 23 -6.19 -3.27 -28.46
CA VAL A 23 -6.96 -3.01 -27.23
C VAL A 23 -6.17 -2.10 -26.28
N PHE A 24 -4.89 -2.41 -26.03
CA PHE A 24 -4.09 -1.70 -25.03
C PHE A 24 -3.13 -0.65 -25.62
N LYS A 25 -3.07 -0.53 -26.95
CA LYS A 25 -2.19 0.43 -27.67
C LYS A 25 -0.72 0.22 -27.31
N ILE A 26 -0.28 -1.03 -27.30
CA ILE A 26 1.02 -1.46 -26.75
C ILE A 26 2.18 -0.82 -27.54
N SER A 27 2.12 -0.90 -28.87
CA SER A 27 3.13 -0.32 -29.76
C SER A 27 3.15 1.20 -29.70
N GLU A 28 1.98 1.86 -29.58
CA GLU A 28 1.89 3.32 -29.41
C GLU A 28 2.53 3.79 -28.08
N ARG A 29 2.53 2.92 -27.07
CA ARG A 29 3.12 3.16 -25.75
C ARG A 29 4.59 2.71 -25.66
N GLY A 30 5.21 2.31 -26.78
CA GLY A 30 6.63 1.95 -26.85
C GLY A 30 6.98 0.57 -26.25
N SER A 31 6.00 -0.32 -26.11
CA SER A 31 6.16 -1.64 -25.49
C SER A 31 5.88 -2.79 -26.49
N SER A 32 5.97 -4.04 -26.04
CA SER A 32 5.60 -5.23 -26.79
C SER A 32 4.90 -6.26 -25.90
N VAL A 33 4.11 -7.17 -26.48
CA VAL A 33 3.38 -8.20 -25.72
C VAL A 33 4.31 -8.98 -24.79
N SER A 34 5.49 -9.40 -25.28
CA SER A 34 6.46 -10.13 -24.47
C SER A 34 7.00 -9.30 -23.30
N ARG A 35 7.27 -8.01 -23.52
CA ARG A 35 7.70 -7.10 -22.44
C ARG A 35 6.60 -6.91 -21.40
N GLU A 36 5.36 -6.72 -21.82
CA GLU A 36 4.22 -6.57 -20.90
C GLU A 36 3.98 -7.82 -20.05
N LEU A 37 4.07 -9.03 -20.63
CA LEU A 37 3.95 -10.28 -19.87
C LEU A 37 5.07 -10.43 -18.84
N PHE A 38 6.31 -10.12 -19.23
CA PHE A 38 7.47 -10.22 -18.35
C PHE A 38 7.47 -9.15 -17.26
N ALA A 39 7.07 -7.92 -17.60
CA ALA A 39 6.82 -6.84 -16.65
C ALA A 39 5.74 -7.24 -15.64
N GLY A 40 4.65 -7.85 -16.10
CA GLY A 40 3.57 -8.32 -15.25
C GLY A 40 4.03 -9.40 -14.26
N ALA A 41 4.79 -10.38 -14.74
CA ALA A 41 5.41 -11.38 -13.87
C ALA A 41 6.38 -10.76 -12.85
N THR A 42 7.19 -9.78 -13.28
CA THR A 42 8.13 -9.07 -12.41
C THR A 42 7.42 -8.29 -11.31
N THR A 43 6.40 -7.50 -11.65
CA THR A 43 5.58 -6.79 -10.66
C THR A 43 4.89 -7.76 -9.73
N PHE A 44 4.26 -8.83 -10.26
CA PHE A 44 3.61 -9.85 -9.45
C PHE A 44 4.55 -10.43 -8.39
N LEU A 45 5.77 -10.83 -8.77
CA LEU A 45 6.76 -11.34 -7.82
C LEU A 45 7.17 -10.32 -6.75
N CYS A 46 7.11 -9.02 -7.06
CA CYS A 46 7.39 -7.96 -6.10
C CYS A 46 6.23 -7.73 -5.13
N VAL A 47 4.99 -7.96 -5.55
CA VAL A 47 3.79 -7.76 -4.70
C VAL A 47 3.25 -9.04 -4.06
N PHE A 48 3.75 -10.20 -4.47
CA PHE A 48 3.20 -11.51 -4.09
C PHE A 48 3.17 -11.73 -2.57
N TYR A 49 4.12 -11.11 -1.84
CA TYR A 49 4.17 -11.15 -0.39
C TYR A 49 2.86 -10.70 0.28
N VAL A 50 2.06 -9.83 -0.36
CA VAL A 50 0.81 -9.31 0.21
C VAL A 50 -0.17 -10.43 0.58
N LEU A 51 -0.13 -11.55 -0.14
CA LEU A 51 -0.97 -12.71 0.12
C LEU A 51 -0.61 -13.44 1.41
N ALA A 52 0.61 -13.29 1.93
CA ALA A 52 0.99 -13.80 3.24
C ALA A 52 0.85 -12.72 4.32
N VAL A 53 1.27 -11.48 4.03
CA VAL A 53 1.37 -10.43 5.04
C VAL A 53 0.00 -9.85 5.42
N ASN A 54 -0.89 -9.58 4.46
CA ASN A 54 -2.19 -8.97 4.79
C ASN A 54 -3.09 -9.91 5.62
N PRO A 55 -3.19 -11.22 5.32
CA PRO A 55 -3.92 -12.16 6.18
C PRO A 55 -3.33 -12.26 7.59
N ALA A 56 -1.99 -12.21 7.73
CA ALA A 56 -1.36 -12.21 9.05
C ALA A 56 -1.74 -10.96 9.87
N ILE A 57 -1.75 -9.77 9.23
CA ILE A 57 -2.13 -8.51 9.89
C ILE A 57 -3.60 -8.53 10.31
N LEU A 58 -4.52 -8.85 9.39
CA LEU A 58 -5.95 -8.84 9.70
C LEU A 58 -6.36 -10.02 10.60
N GLY A 59 -5.60 -11.12 10.60
CA GLY A 59 -5.73 -12.19 11.58
C GLY A 59 -5.48 -11.72 13.01
N ALA A 60 -4.57 -10.77 13.22
CA ALA A 60 -4.36 -10.13 14.52
C ALA A 60 -5.58 -9.30 14.99
N ALA A 61 -6.46 -8.90 14.06
CA ALA A 61 -7.75 -8.27 14.34
C ALA A 61 -8.88 -9.30 14.63
N GLY A 62 -8.55 -10.59 14.75
CA GLY A 62 -9.52 -11.66 14.98
C GLY A 62 -10.28 -12.12 13.74
N MET A 63 -9.86 -11.72 12.54
CA MET A 63 -10.49 -12.15 11.29
C MET A 63 -10.00 -13.54 10.87
N ASP A 64 -10.85 -14.31 10.17
CA ASP A 64 -10.45 -15.61 9.63
C ASP A 64 -9.35 -15.44 8.56
N VAL A 65 -8.16 -15.95 8.86
CA VAL A 65 -6.98 -15.78 8.00
C VAL A 65 -7.25 -16.34 6.59
N GLY A 66 -7.87 -17.53 6.52
CA GLY A 66 -8.35 -18.19 5.30
C GLY A 66 -9.15 -17.28 4.40
N ALA A 67 -10.25 -16.77 4.95
CA ALA A 67 -11.16 -15.88 4.25
C ALA A 67 -10.45 -14.59 3.84
N VAL A 68 -9.61 -14.01 4.70
CA VAL A 68 -8.87 -12.78 4.38
C VAL A 68 -7.89 -12.99 3.22
N PHE A 69 -7.21 -14.14 3.14
CA PHE A 69 -6.37 -14.47 1.99
C PHE A 69 -7.16 -14.42 0.69
N THR A 70 -8.31 -15.12 0.66
CA THR A 70 -9.18 -15.12 -0.52
C THR A 70 -9.68 -13.72 -0.82
N ALA A 71 -10.09 -12.95 0.20
CA ALA A 71 -10.60 -11.59 0.04
C ALA A 71 -9.53 -10.66 -0.54
N THR A 72 -8.30 -10.79 -0.04
CA THR A 72 -7.14 -10.01 -0.50
C THR A 72 -6.82 -10.32 -1.96
N ALA A 73 -6.73 -11.61 -2.32
CA ALA A 73 -6.45 -12.01 -3.69
C ALA A 73 -7.56 -11.59 -4.65
N VAL A 74 -8.83 -11.84 -4.32
CA VAL A 74 -9.98 -11.47 -5.17
C VAL A 74 -10.10 -9.96 -5.32
N SER A 75 -9.96 -9.19 -4.23
CA SER A 75 -9.97 -7.73 -4.28
C SER A 75 -8.82 -7.18 -5.12
N ALA A 76 -7.61 -7.74 -4.98
CA ALA A 76 -6.45 -7.38 -5.79
C ALA A 76 -6.67 -7.72 -7.28
N ILE A 77 -7.27 -8.87 -7.60
CA ILE A 77 -7.64 -9.25 -8.97
C ILE A 77 -8.59 -8.21 -9.56
N ILE A 78 -9.69 -7.89 -8.85
CA ILE A 78 -10.71 -6.98 -9.36
C ILE A 78 -10.11 -5.58 -9.58
N MET A 79 -9.40 -5.04 -8.59
CA MET A 79 -8.78 -3.72 -8.72
C MET A 79 -7.73 -3.70 -9.84
N THR A 80 -6.90 -4.72 -9.94
CA THR A 80 -5.87 -4.81 -11.00
C THR A 80 -6.50 -4.95 -12.38
N LEU A 81 -7.61 -5.68 -12.52
CA LEU A 81 -8.38 -5.75 -13.76
C LEU A 81 -9.01 -4.41 -14.13
N LEU A 82 -9.49 -3.63 -13.16
CA LEU A 82 -9.95 -2.26 -13.39
C LEU A 82 -8.79 -1.36 -13.86
N LEU A 83 -7.60 -1.48 -13.26
CA LEU A 83 -6.42 -0.74 -13.72
C LEU A 83 -6.01 -1.15 -15.15
N ALA A 84 -6.13 -2.44 -15.48
CA ALA A 84 -5.87 -2.97 -16.81
C ALA A 84 -6.86 -2.43 -17.85
N LEU A 85 -8.16 -2.60 -17.61
CA LEU A 85 -9.20 -2.41 -18.62
C LEU A 85 -9.76 -0.98 -18.64
N TYR A 86 -9.86 -0.31 -17.49
CA TYR A 86 -10.39 1.05 -17.40
C TYR A 86 -9.30 2.12 -17.50
N SER A 87 -8.20 1.95 -16.77
CA SER A 87 -7.09 2.93 -16.78
C SER A 87 -6.03 2.65 -17.85
N ASN A 88 -5.95 1.43 -18.38
CA ASN A 88 -4.90 0.99 -19.29
C ASN A 88 -3.48 1.28 -18.76
N MET A 89 -3.25 0.99 -17.47
CA MET A 89 -1.97 1.25 -16.80
C MET A 89 -1.31 -0.04 -16.30
N PRO A 90 0.05 -0.11 -16.30
CA PRO A 90 0.82 -1.30 -15.90
C PRO A 90 0.94 -1.43 -14.38
N PHE A 91 -0.14 -1.15 -13.65
CA PHE A 91 -0.14 -1.04 -12.20
C PHE A 91 -0.83 -2.23 -11.55
N ALA A 92 -0.29 -2.72 -10.43
CA ALA A 92 -0.98 -3.65 -9.55
C ALA A 92 -1.84 -2.87 -8.54
N GLY A 93 -3.04 -3.40 -8.25
CA GLY A 93 -3.86 -2.97 -7.12
C GLY A 93 -3.83 -4.01 -6.01
N LEU A 94 -3.56 -3.60 -4.78
CA LEU A 94 -3.46 -4.49 -3.61
C LEU A 94 -3.73 -3.76 -2.30
N SER A 95 -3.87 -4.50 -1.20
CA SER A 95 -4.08 -3.93 0.14
C SER A 95 -2.91 -3.03 0.58
N GLY A 96 -3.22 -1.80 1.01
CA GLY A 96 -2.21 -0.85 1.46
C GLY A 96 -1.60 -1.23 2.81
N MET A 97 -0.30 -1.53 2.81
CA MET A 97 0.46 -2.00 3.99
C MET A 97 0.48 -1.03 5.19
N GLY A 98 0.35 0.27 4.97
CA GLY A 98 0.22 1.23 6.08
C GLY A 98 -1.19 1.25 6.68
N ILE A 99 -2.18 1.00 5.85
CA ILE A 99 -3.59 1.21 6.17
C ILE A 99 -4.23 -0.07 6.75
N ASN A 100 -3.74 -1.25 6.35
CA ASN A 100 -4.13 -2.52 6.99
C ASN A 100 -3.59 -2.62 8.43
N ALA A 101 -2.44 -2.02 8.70
CA ALA A 101 -1.89 -1.89 10.05
C ALA A 101 -2.76 -0.97 10.91
N PHE A 102 -3.18 0.19 10.38
CA PHE A 102 -4.17 1.03 11.04
C PHE A 102 -5.48 0.29 11.32
N PHE A 103 -5.96 -0.48 10.33
CA PHE A 103 -7.15 -1.31 10.48
C PHE A 103 -7.03 -2.27 11.67
N ALA A 104 -6.00 -3.13 11.66
CA ALA A 104 -5.91 -4.21 12.63
C ALA A 104 -5.47 -3.72 14.00
N TYR A 105 -4.42 -2.91 14.05
CA TYR A 105 -3.74 -2.62 15.29
C TYR A 105 -4.28 -1.38 15.99
N THR A 106 -4.67 -0.34 15.24
CA THR A 106 -5.22 0.87 15.85
C THR A 106 -6.72 0.69 16.13
N ILE A 107 -7.53 0.41 15.11
CA ILE A 107 -9.00 0.37 15.29
C ILE A 107 -9.41 -0.85 16.13
N VAL A 108 -8.95 -2.04 15.76
CA VAL A 108 -9.43 -3.26 16.42
C VAL A 108 -8.68 -3.53 17.73
N VAL A 109 -7.35 -3.58 17.70
CA VAL A 109 -6.57 -3.94 18.89
C VAL A 109 -6.48 -2.80 19.91
N GLN A 110 -6.17 -1.57 19.50
CA GLN A 110 -5.94 -0.46 20.43
C GLN A 110 -7.24 0.23 20.88
N MET A 111 -8.15 0.56 19.95
CA MET A 111 -9.43 1.20 20.28
C MET A 111 -10.49 0.19 20.76
N GLY A 112 -10.30 -1.10 20.52
CA GLY A 112 -11.21 -2.17 20.97
C GLY A 112 -12.48 -2.32 20.13
N HIS A 113 -12.54 -1.68 18.96
CA HIS A 113 -13.68 -1.78 18.03
C HIS A 113 -13.67 -3.13 17.29
N SER A 114 -14.83 -3.55 16.78
CA SER A 114 -14.91 -4.76 15.95
C SER A 114 -14.25 -4.56 14.58
N PHE A 115 -13.78 -5.65 13.95
CA PHE A 115 -13.35 -5.55 12.54
C PHE A 115 -14.52 -5.13 11.62
N ALA A 116 -15.77 -5.42 12.01
CA ALA A 116 -16.97 -5.01 11.30
C ALA A 116 -17.15 -3.48 11.29
N PHE A 117 -16.88 -2.84 12.43
CA PHE A 117 -16.82 -1.38 12.56
C PHE A 117 -15.74 -0.81 11.63
N ALA A 118 -14.55 -1.42 11.62
CA ALA A 118 -13.46 -0.98 10.75
C ALA A 118 -13.80 -1.14 9.25
N LEU A 119 -14.49 -2.21 8.84
CA LEU A 119 -14.99 -2.39 7.48
C LEU A 119 -16.05 -1.34 7.11
N THR A 120 -16.94 -0.97 8.02
CA THR A 120 -17.91 0.11 7.83
C THR A 120 -17.19 1.46 7.64
N ALA A 121 -16.23 1.78 8.51
CA ALA A 121 -15.46 3.01 8.41
C ALA A 121 -14.69 3.09 7.07
N GLN A 122 -14.10 1.96 6.65
CA GLN A 122 -13.47 1.83 5.34
C GLN A 122 -14.46 2.04 4.19
N LEU A 123 -15.68 1.49 4.28
CA LEU A 123 -16.71 1.68 3.25
C LEU A 123 -17.06 3.17 3.12
N ILE A 124 -17.30 3.86 4.24
CA ILE A 124 -17.60 5.29 4.28
C ILE A 124 -16.45 6.10 3.67
N ALA A 125 -15.21 5.79 4.08
CA ALA A 125 -14.02 6.42 3.54
C ALA A 125 -13.87 6.18 2.03
N GLY A 126 -14.15 4.96 1.56
CA GLY A 126 -14.11 4.60 0.14
C GLY A 126 -15.17 5.33 -0.68
N LEU A 127 -16.40 5.48 -0.16
CA LEU A 127 -17.47 6.24 -0.80
C LEU A 127 -17.14 7.73 -0.86
N ALA A 128 -16.63 8.31 0.24
CA ALA A 128 -16.15 9.68 0.26
C ALA A 128 -14.98 9.89 -0.72
N PHE A 129 -14.05 8.93 -0.77
CA PHE A 129 -12.92 8.98 -1.69
C PHE A 129 -13.37 8.91 -3.15
N LEU A 130 -14.34 8.05 -3.46
CA LEU A 130 -14.92 7.95 -4.79
C LEU A 130 -15.57 9.27 -5.20
N LEU A 131 -16.35 9.88 -4.29
CA LEU A 131 -16.97 11.19 -4.51
C LEU A 131 -15.91 12.26 -4.81
N ILE A 132 -14.81 12.30 -4.06
CA ILE A 132 -13.69 13.22 -4.31
C ILE A 132 -13.01 12.90 -5.67
N ALA A 133 -12.83 11.63 -6.01
CA ALA A 133 -12.15 11.22 -7.24
C ALA A 133 -12.96 11.52 -8.53
N VAL A 134 -14.29 11.47 -8.45
CA VAL A 134 -15.17 11.80 -9.60
C VAL A 134 -15.47 13.29 -9.72
N THR A 135 -15.35 14.06 -8.64
CA THR A 135 -15.55 15.51 -8.65
C THR A 135 -14.23 16.26 -8.93
N PRO A 136 -14.29 17.58 -9.21
CA PRO A 136 -13.10 18.44 -9.28
C PRO A 136 -12.41 18.64 -7.91
N LEU A 137 -13.03 18.19 -6.82
CA LEU A 137 -12.57 18.41 -5.44
C LEU A 137 -11.18 17.80 -5.18
N LYS A 138 -10.78 16.79 -5.94
CA LYS A 138 -9.44 16.18 -5.87
C LYS A 138 -8.30 17.20 -6.01
N GLU A 139 -8.40 18.16 -6.94
CA GLU A 139 -7.36 19.15 -7.19
C GLU A 139 -7.24 20.13 -6.02
N TYR A 140 -8.38 20.53 -5.45
CA TYR A 140 -8.43 21.37 -4.26
C TYR A 140 -7.83 20.66 -3.05
N LEU A 141 -8.16 19.38 -2.84
CA LEU A 141 -7.64 18.61 -1.70
C LEU A 141 -6.14 18.36 -1.82
N PHE A 142 -5.63 18.14 -3.04
CA PHE A 142 -4.19 18.05 -3.30
C PHE A 142 -3.46 19.34 -2.99
N ASN A 143 -4.00 20.47 -3.41
CA ASN A 143 -3.34 21.75 -3.19
C ASN A 143 -3.53 22.27 -1.77
N ALA A 144 -4.55 21.80 -1.05
CA ALA A 144 -4.83 22.23 0.31
C ALA A 144 -3.81 21.74 1.34
N ILE A 145 -3.23 20.55 1.13
CA ILE A 145 -2.37 19.91 2.12
C ILE A 145 -0.90 20.22 1.82
N PRO A 146 -0.14 20.74 2.81
CA PRO A 146 1.27 21.07 2.65
C PRO A 146 2.10 19.86 2.19
N HIS A 147 3.05 20.10 1.29
CA HIS A 147 3.95 19.06 0.80
C HIS A 147 4.69 18.35 1.94
N THR A 148 5.19 19.12 2.91
CA THR A 148 5.89 18.62 4.09
C THR A 148 5.07 17.63 4.90
N ILE A 149 3.78 17.90 5.13
CA ILE A 149 2.91 16.97 5.86
C ILE A 149 2.70 15.69 5.06
N LYS A 150 2.56 15.76 3.73
CA LYS A 150 2.45 14.55 2.89
C LYS A 150 3.68 13.65 3.04
N LEU A 151 4.88 14.23 2.95
CA LEU A 151 6.13 13.50 3.10
C LEU A 151 6.27 12.89 4.51
N ALA A 152 5.91 13.66 5.53
CA ALA A 152 5.99 13.26 6.93
C ALA A 152 5.00 12.15 7.29
N VAL A 153 3.78 12.18 6.74
CA VAL A 153 2.80 11.10 6.89
C VAL A 153 3.34 9.81 6.29
N THR A 154 3.89 9.85 5.07
CA THR A 154 4.51 8.65 4.46
C THR A 154 5.63 8.08 5.33
N ALA A 155 6.52 8.93 5.85
CA ALA A 155 7.62 8.52 6.71
C ALA A 155 7.14 7.96 8.06
N GLY A 156 6.19 8.63 8.72
CA GLY A 156 5.62 8.21 10.00
C GLY A 156 4.91 6.86 9.90
N ILE A 157 4.14 6.64 8.83
CA ILE A 157 3.53 5.33 8.55
C ILE A 157 4.61 4.26 8.39
N GLY A 158 5.71 4.58 7.68
CA GLY A 158 6.86 3.70 7.53
C GLY A 158 7.48 3.27 8.87
N LEU A 159 7.71 4.21 9.78
CA LEU A 159 8.22 3.88 11.12
C LEU A 159 7.21 3.08 11.96
N PHE A 160 5.92 3.40 11.86
CA PHE A 160 4.87 2.68 12.56
C PHE A 160 4.78 1.21 12.13
N ILE A 161 4.77 0.92 10.82
CA ILE A 161 4.76 -0.46 10.34
C ILE A 161 6.06 -1.20 10.66
N ALA A 162 7.21 -0.51 10.68
CA ALA A 162 8.47 -1.10 11.09
C ALA A 162 8.44 -1.50 12.57
N LEU A 163 7.88 -0.67 13.45
CA LEU A 163 7.66 -1.00 14.86
C LEU A 163 6.76 -2.23 15.02
N ILE A 164 5.67 -2.33 14.24
CA ILE A 164 4.80 -3.51 14.22
C ILE A 164 5.57 -4.76 13.79
N GLY A 165 6.40 -4.67 12.74
CA GLY A 165 7.27 -5.76 12.30
C GLY A 165 8.25 -6.21 13.40
N LEU A 166 8.91 -5.24 14.05
CA LEU A 166 9.83 -5.51 15.16
C LEU A 166 9.11 -6.16 16.36
N SER A 167 7.91 -5.67 16.68
CA SER A 167 7.08 -6.19 17.78
C SER A 167 6.56 -7.60 17.52
N SER A 168 5.97 -7.83 16.34
CA SER A 168 5.42 -9.14 15.94
C SER A 168 6.48 -10.24 15.78
N ALA A 169 7.74 -9.87 15.53
CA ALA A 169 8.88 -10.80 15.53
C ALA A 169 9.44 -11.09 16.94
N GLY A 170 9.00 -10.35 17.96
CA GLY A 170 9.55 -10.40 19.31
C GLY A 170 10.89 -9.70 19.47
N LEU A 171 11.33 -8.88 18.50
CA LEU A 171 12.59 -8.13 18.56
C LEU A 171 12.47 -6.91 19.48
N ILE A 172 11.29 -6.28 19.49
CA ILE A 172 10.93 -5.22 20.43
C ILE A 172 9.74 -5.70 21.27
N VAL A 173 9.80 -5.48 22.57
CA VAL A 173 8.73 -5.82 23.51
C VAL A 173 8.40 -4.64 24.40
N SER A 174 7.17 -4.60 24.93
CA SER A 174 6.74 -3.57 25.88
C SER A 174 7.55 -3.65 27.17
N ASN A 175 7.89 -2.49 27.74
CA ASN A 175 8.59 -2.38 29.01
C ASN A 175 7.94 -1.28 29.86
N PRO A 176 7.43 -1.58 31.08
CA PRO A 176 6.80 -0.57 31.93
C PRO A 176 7.72 0.60 32.33
N ALA A 177 9.04 0.40 32.36
CA ALA A 177 10.00 1.42 32.77
C ALA A 177 10.50 2.30 31.61
N THR A 178 10.51 1.78 30.37
CA THR A 178 11.10 2.46 29.20
C THR A 178 10.18 2.54 27.99
N ILE A 179 8.91 2.16 28.14
CA ILE A 179 7.89 1.96 27.09
C ILE A 179 8.22 0.76 26.18
N VAL A 180 9.45 0.67 25.67
CA VAL A 180 9.93 -0.42 24.83
C VAL A 180 11.28 -0.95 25.32
N SER A 181 11.56 -2.23 25.07
CA SER A 181 12.85 -2.87 25.30
C SER A 181 13.15 -3.92 24.23
N ILE A 182 14.40 -4.38 24.16
CA ILE A 182 14.79 -5.49 23.28
C ILE A 182 14.20 -6.78 23.83
N GLY A 183 13.57 -7.59 22.96
CA GLY A 183 13.07 -8.91 23.32
C GLY A 183 14.15 -9.99 23.32
N ASP A 184 13.73 -11.25 23.38
CA ASP A 184 14.67 -12.39 23.35
C ASP A 184 15.19 -12.65 21.94
N LEU A 185 16.40 -12.18 21.65
CA LEU A 185 17.06 -12.35 20.35
C LEU A 185 17.44 -13.80 20.04
N GLN A 186 17.43 -14.70 21.03
CA GLN A 186 17.70 -16.14 20.84
C GLN A 186 16.42 -16.93 20.55
N ALA A 187 15.24 -16.32 20.70
CA ALA A 187 14.00 -16.97 20.36
C ALA A 187 13.96 -17.33 18.86
N PRO A 188 13.46 -18.53 18.49
CA PRO A 188 13.32 -18.95 17.09
C PRO A 188 12.68 -17.91 16.18
N SER A 189 11.63 -17.22 16.64
CA SER A 189 10.93 -16.16 15.89
C SER A 189 11.82 -14.97 15.60
N SER A 190 12.60 -14.52 16.58
CA SER A 190 13.52 -13.40 16.46
C SER A 190 14.68 -13.74 15.51
N LEU A 191 15.26 -14.93 15.61
CA LEU A 191 16.34 -15.38 14.71
C LEU A 191 15.88 -15.47 13.25
N VAL A 192 14.69 -16.06 13.02
CA VAL A 192 14.11 -16.17 11.68
C VAL A 192 13.81 -14.78 11.10
N SER A 193 13.29 -13.85 11.92
CA SER A 193 13.05 -12.47 11.50
C SER A 193 14.35 -11.73 11.17
N ILE A 194 15.38 -11.81 12.03
CA ILE A 194 16.70 -11.20 11.77
C ILE A 194 17.29 -11.71 10.46
N LEU A 195 17.26 -13.03 10.24
CA LEU A 195 17.68 -13.63 8.98
C LEU A 195 16.88 -13.06 7.80
N GLY A 196 15.56 -12.99 7.92
CA GLY A 196 14.69 -12.43 6.89
C GLY A 196 15.03 -10.97 6.56
N ILE A 197 15.31 -10.14 7.56
CA ILE A 197 15.72 -8.74 7.36
C ILE A 197 17.02 -8.68 6.55
N VAL A 198 18.01 -9.48 6.93
CA VAL A 198 19.30 -9.55 6.22
C VAL A 198 19.11 -10.05 4.79
N LEU A 199 18.29 -11.08 4.57
CA LEU A 199 18.01 -11.61 3.23
C LEU A 199 17.32 -10.58 2.35
N ILE A 200 16.28 -9.90 2.85
CA ILE A 200 15.62 -8.83 2.11
C ILE A 200 16.63 -7.74 1.77
N ALA A 201 17.42 -7.26 2.74
CA ALA A 201 18.42 -6.22 2.52
C ALA A 201 19.46 -6.63 1.45
N VAL A 202 19.95 -7.87 1.49
CA VAL A 202 20.89 -8.41 0.50
C VAL A 202 20.24 -8.50 -0.88
N PHE A 203 19.03 -9.06 -0.97
CA PHE A 203 18.35 -9.20 -2.26
C PHE A 203 17.95 -7.87 -2.87
N THR A 204 17.49 -6.92 -2.06
CA THR A 204 17.25 -5.54 -2.50
C THR A 204 18.55 -4.87 -2.94
N GLY A 205 19.63 -4.95 -2.15
CA GLY A 205 20.93 -4.37 -2.50
C GLY A 205 21.56 -4.97 -3.76
N ARG A 206 21.21 -6.21 -4.10
CA ARG A 206 21.62 -6.88 -5.35
C ARG A 206 20.60 -6.77 -6.48
N ASN A 207 19.50 -6.01 -6.30
CA ASN A 207 18.41 -5.85 -7.26
C ASN A 207 17.81 -7.18 -7.74
N VAL A 208 17.65 -8.15 -6.84
CA VAL A 208 17.01 -9.45 -7.14
C VAL A 208 15.51 -9.26 -7.26
N LYS A 209 14.96 -9.57 -8.43
CA LYS A 209 13.51 -9.50 -8.73
C LYS A 209 12.74 -10.49 -7.84
N GLY A 210 11.68 -10.02 -7.20
CA GLY A 210 10.95 -10.83 -6.21
C GLY A 210 11.77 -11.18 -4.96
N GLY A 211 12.88 -10.47 -4.72
CA GLY A 211 13.79 -10.74 -3.61
C GLY A 211 13.10 -10.75 -2.24
N ILE A 212 12.15 -9.84 -2.02
CA ILE A 212 11.34 -9.79 -0.80
C ILE A 212 10.61 -11.13 -0.60
N PHE A 213 9.90 -11.61 -1.63
CA PHE A 213 9.19 -12.88 -1.56
C PHE A 213 10.12 -14.08 -1.35
N LEU A 214 11.25 -14.11 -2.08
CA LEU A 214 12.25 -15.17 -1.90
C LEU A 214 12.81 -15.20 -0.47
N ALA A 215 13.05 -14.04 0.13
CA ALA A 215 13.47 -13.95 1.52
C ALA A 215 12.41 -14.51 2.48
N VAL A 216 11.12 -14.21 2.26
CA VAL A 216 10.01 -14.77 3.06
C VAL A 216 10.00 -16.29 2.96
N ILE A 217 10.16 -16.86 1.77
CA ILE A 217 10.20 -18.32 1.58
C ILE A 217 11.41 -18.95 2.27
N ILE A 218 12.60 -18.37 2.11
CA ILE A 218 13.80 -18.88 2.80
C ILE A 218 13.63 -18.79 4.32
N ALA A 219 13.10 -17.67 4.83
CA ALA A 219 12.82 -17.50 6.25
C ALA A 219 11.77 -18.51 6.76
N ALA A 220 10.72 -18.80 5.98
CA ALA A 220 9.73 -19.81 6.33
C ALA A 220 10.32 -21.23 6.36
N VAL A 221 11.20 -21.58 5.41
CA VAL A 221 11.93 -22.86 5.38
C VAL A 221 12.86 -22.99 6.60
N VAL A 222 13.59 -21.93 6.96
CA VAL A 222 14.39 -21.94 8.20
C VAL A 222 13.48 -22.05 9.42
N GLY A 223 12.34 -21.35 9.43
CA GLY A 223 11.32 -21.45 10.47
C GLY A 223 10.78 -22.87 10.65
N PHE A 224 10.72 -23.67 9.59
CA PHE A 224 10.34 -25.09 9.67
C PHE A 224 11.37 -25.89 10.48
N PHE A 225 12.67 -25.70 10.20
CA PHE A 225 13.73 -26.34 10.98
C PHE A 225 13.81 -25.83 12.43
N CYS A 226 13.35 -24.60 12.68
CA CYS A 226 13.23 -24.03 14.02
C CYS A 226 11.93 -24.41 14.74
N GLY A 227 11.03 -25.18 14.11
CA GLY A 227 9.77 -25.65 14.71
C GLY A 227 8.64 -24.62 14.79
N ILE A 228 8.75 -23.49 14.10
CA ILE A 228 7.74 -22.41 14.09
C ILE A 228 6.89 -22.38 12.79
N THR A 229 7.33 -23.07 11.74
CA THR A 229 6.57 -23.28 10.50
C THR A 229 6.13 -24.73 10.45
N GLN A 230 4.87 -25.00 10.09
CA GLN A 230 4.37 -26.36 9.84
C GLN A 230 4.27 -26.62 8.34
N LEU A 231 4.46 -27.87 7.91
CA LEU A 231 4.21 -28.22 6.51
C LEU A 231 2.71 -28.27 6.25
N PRO A 232 2.24 -27.78 5.08
CA PRO A 232 0.84 -27.87 4.74
C PRO A 232 0.49 -29.31 4.36
N ASP A 233 -0.71 -29.77 4.71
CA ASP A 233 -1.19 -31.10 4.36
C ASP A 233 -1.34 -31.30 2.84
N THR A 234 -1.60 -30.21 2.12
CA THR A 234 -1.74 -30.17 0.66
C THR A 234 -1.04 -28.95 0.09
N VAL A 235 -0.61 -29.02 -1.17
CA VAL A 235 0.02 -27.87 -1.86
C VAL A 235 -1.01 -27.03 -2.60
N VAL A 236 -2.07 -27.67 -3.09
CA VAL A 236 -3.11 -27.05 -3.90
C VAL A 236 -4.47 -27.32 -3.28
N SER A 237 -5.27 -26.27 -3.10
CA SER A 237 -6.65 -26.38 -2.64
C SER A 237 -7.57 -25.45 -3.40
N VAL A 238 -8.88 -25.66 -3.27
CA VAL A 238 -9.83 -24.58 -3.58
C VAL A 238 -9.61 -23.42 -2.61
N PRO A 239 -9.85 -22.17 -3.04
CA PRO A 239 -9.68 -21.02 -2.17
C PRO A 239 -10.60 -21.10 -0.94
N PRO A 240 -10.13 -20.74 0.26
CA PRO A 240 -10.98 -20.66 1.45
C PRO A 240 -12.22 -19.77 1.24
N SER A 241 -13.32 -20.08 1.93
CA SER A 241 -14.58 -19.35 1.78
C SER A 241 -14.52 -17.93 2.34
N LEU A 242 -15.19 -16.98 1.67
CA LEU A 242 -15.37 -15.60 2.13
C LEU A 242 -16.49 -15.42 3.15
N THR A 243 -17.35 -16.44 3.36
CA THR A 243 -18.54 -16.35 4.21
C THR A 243 -18.32 -15.72 5.59
N PRO A 244 -17.21 -15.97 6.31
CA PRO A 244 -17.00 -15.39 7.64
C PRO A 244 -16.88 -13.86 7.68
N ILE A 245 -16.48 -13.23 6.58
CA ILE A 245 -16.08 -11.80 6.54
C ILE A 245 -16.76 -10.99 5.42
N TRP A 246 -17.38 -11.67 4.45
CA TRP A 246 -18.17 -11.06 3.38
C TRP A 246 -19.21 -10.09 3.96
N PHE A 247 -19.25 -8.86 3.44
CA PHE A 247 -20.23 -7.81 3.78
C PHE A 247 -20.51 -7.65 5.28
N HIS A 248 -19.48 -7.86 6.11
CA HIS A 248 -19.63 -7.90 7.56
C HIS A 248 -19.51 -6.48 8.13
N TYR A 249 -20.58 -5.69 7.97
CA TYR A 249 -20.63 -4.30 8.40
C TYR A 249 -21.35 -4.13 9.74
N ASP A 250 -20.79 -3.29 10.60
CA ASP A 250 -21.47 -2.79 11.80
C ASP A 250 -21.94 -1.35 11.59
N LEU A 251 -23.25 -1.13 11.69
CA LEU A 251 -23.89 0.18 11.52
C LEU A 251 -24.36 0.78 12.86
N SER A 252 -24.15 0.09 13.98
CA SER A 252 -24.65 0.52 15.29
C SER A 252 -24.03 1.85 15.75
N GLU A 253 -22.75 2.04 15.46
CA GLU A 253 -21.97 3.23 15.84
C GLU A 253 -21.71 4.17 14.66
N LEU A 254 -22.58 4.16 13.64
CA LEU A 254 -22.38 4.93 12.40
C LEU A 254 -22.20 6.44 12.61
N LEU A 255 -22.87 7.00 13.62
CA LEU A 255 -22.82 8.43 13.97
C LEU A 255 -21.89 8.72 15.17
N SER A 256 -21.10 7.74 15.61
CA SER A 256 -20.12 7.94 16.69
C SER A 256 -18.99 8.86 16.23
N VAL A 257 -18.35 9.52 17.20
CA VAL A 257 -17.19 10.37 16.92
C VAL A 257 -16.01 9.54 16.42
N ASP A 258 -15.82 8.35 16.98
CA ASP A 258 -14.82 7.38 16.54
C ASP A 258 -15.02 6.99 15.07
N MET A 259 -16.25 6.72 14.64
CA MET A 259 -16.54 6.36 13.24
C MET A 259 -16.14 7.50 12.29
N VAL A 260 -16.51 8.74 12.63
CA VAL A 260 -16.14 9.92 11.84
C VAL A 260 -14.61 10.05 11.77
N PHE A 261 -13.92 9.89 12.90
CA PHE A 261 -12.46 10.01 12.97
C PHE A 261 -11.74 8.91 12.19
N VAL A 262 -12.17 7.66 12.34
CA VAL A 262 -11.59 6.51 11.67
C VAL A 262 -11.83 6.58 10.17
N ALA A 263 -13.06 6.86 9.73
CA ALA A 263 -13.38 7.03 8.31
C ALA A 263 -12.60 8.20 7.70
N PHE A 264 -12.46 9.30 8.44
CA PHE A 264 -11.64 10.44 8.04
C PHE A 264 -10.17 10.05 7.90
N THR A 265 -9.60 9.32 8.88
CA THR A 265 -8.21 8.89 8.85
C THR A 265 -7.96 7.94 7.68
N PHE A 266 -8.84 6.97 7.44
CA PHE A 266 -8.77 6.10 6.26
C PHE A 266 -8.80 6.93 4.97
N LEU A 267 -9.72 7.88 4.85
CA LEU A 267 -9.84 8.72 3.66
C LEU A 267 -8.54 9.48 3.39
N PHE A 268 -7.97 10.11 4.41
CA PHE A 268 -6.76 10.92 4.28
C PHE A 268 -5.53 10.06 3.97
N VAL A 269 -5.30 9.00 4.74
CA VAL A 269 -4.15 8.12 4.51
C VAL A 269 -4.22 7.49 3.12
N ASN A 270 -5.42 7.07 2.70
CA ASN A 270 -5.63 6.46 1.39
C ASN A 270 -5.36 7.47 0.27
N LEU A 271 -5.88 8.69 0.41
CA LEU A 271 -5.63 9.77 -0.54
C LEU A 271 -4.13 10.02 -0.71
N PHE A 272 -3.36 10.15 0.38
CA PHE A 272 -1.93 10.41 0.29
C PHE A 272 -1.15 9.27 -0.36
N ASN A 273 -1.46 8.03 0.03
CA ASN A 273 -0.82 6.85 -0.56
C ASN A 273 -1.06 6.79 -2.07
N VAL A 274 -2.30 7.04 -2.51
CA VAL A 274 -2.64 6.99 -3.93
C VAL A 274 -1.95 8.12 -4.70
N VAL A 275 -1.94 9.34 -4.18
CA VAL A 275 -1.40 10.50 -4.91
C VAL A 275 0.10 10.40 -5.13
N GLY A 276 0.85 10.16 -4.05
CA GLY A 276 2.31 10.11 -4.12
C GLY A 276 2.77 9.01 -5.07
N VAL A 277 2.15 7.83 -4.97
CA VAL A 277 2.47 6.69 -5.82
C VAL A 277 2.09 6.94 -7.27
N LEU A 278 0.90 7.49 -7.54
CA LEU A 278 0.47 7.74 -8.91
C LEU A 278 1.35 8.76 -9.63
N ILE A 279 1.79 9.82 -8.96
CA ILE A 279 2.71 10.80 -9.56
C ILE A 279 4.03 10.10 -9.94
N GLY A 280 4.62 9.33 -9.03
CA GLY A 280 5.86 8.61 -9.28
C GLY A 280 5.74 7.59 -10.42
N LEU A 281 4.74 6.72 -10.35
CA LEU A 281 4.56 5.64 -11.32
C LEU A 281 4.13 6.13 -12.71
N THR A 282 3.31 7.17 -12.81
CA THR A 282 2.91 7.73 -14.11
C THR A 282 4.09 8.37 -14.83
N ASN A 283 4.98 9.03 -14.10
CA ASN A 283 6.24 9.53 -14.64
C ASN A 283 7.14 8.38 -15.11
N GLN A 284 7.33 7.35 -14.28
CA GLN A 284 8.19 6.21 -14.60
C GLN A 284 7.63 5.37 -15.76
N ALA A 285 6.31 5.29 -15.89
CA ALA A 285 5.62 4.64 -17.01
C ALA A 285 5.55 5.52 -18.27
N GLU A 286 6.28 6.64 -18.30
CA GLU A 286 6.38 7.56 -19.44
C GLU A 286 5.00 7.94 -19.99
N VAL A 287 4.06 8.25 -19.08
CA VAL A 287 2.77 8.79 -19.46
C VAL A 287 2.99 10.21 -19.98
N PRO A 288 2.53 10.56 -21.21
CA PRO A 288 2.67 11.90 -21.74
C PRO A 288 2.12 12.94 -20.79
N GLN A 289 2.83 14.06 -20.61
CA GLN A 289 2.50 15.10 -19.62
C GLN A 289 1.04 15.58 -19.73
N GLU A 290 0.55 15.76 -20.95
CA GLU A 290 -0.83 16.16 -21.26
C GLU A 290 -1.90 15.16 -20.76
N LYS A 291 -1.53 13.89 -20.60
CA LYS A 291 -2.41 12.80 -20.16
C LYS A 291 -2.20 12.42 -18.70
N GLN A 292 -1.19 12.95 -18.02
CA GLN A 292 -0.87 12.54 -16.65
C GLN A 292 -2.04 12.77 -15.71
N MET A 293 -2.64 13.96 -15.71
CA MET A 293 -3.76 14.29 -14.82
C MET A 293 -4.98 13.38 -15.07
N SER A 294 -5.31 13.09 -16.32
CA SER A 294 -6.45 12.23 -16.66
C SER A 294 -6.20 10.77 -16.26
N VAL A 295 -4.99 10.26 -16.48
CA VAL A 295 -4.58 8.92 -16.05
C VAL A 295 -4.59 8.81 -14.53
N GLN A 296 -3.94 9.74 -13.82
CA GLN A 296 -3.92 9.79 -12.36
C GLN A 296 -5.36 9.83 -11.81
N SER A 297 -6.22 10.69 -12.36
CA SER A 297 -7.63 10.73 -11.96
C SER A 297 -8.38 9.42 -12.22
N SER A 298 -8.09 8.71 -13.30
CA SER A 298 -8.72 7.41 -13.58
C SER A 298 -8.27 6.34 -12.56
N CYS A 299 -6.98 6.28 -12.26
CA CYS A 299 -6.43 5.34 -11.28
C CYS A 299 -6.89 5.64 -9.86
N MET A 300 -7.10 6.92 -9.52
CA MET A 300 -7.73 7.30 -8.24
C MET A 300 -9.14 6.74 -8.10
N LYS A 301 -9.96 6.84 -9.16
CA LYS A 301 -11.33 6.27 -9.13
C LYS A 301 -11.26 4.75 -8.93
N VAL A 302 -10.34 4.08 -9.61
CA VAL A 302 -10.12 2.64 -9.43
C VAL A 302 -9.66 2.30 -8.01
N SER A 303 -8.81 3.13 -7.41
CA SER A 303 -8.35 2.95 -6.01
C SER A 303 -9.49 3.14 -5.01
N ALA A 304 -10.35 4.13 -5.23
CA ALA A 304 -11.56 4.33 -4.43
C ALA A 304 -12.53 3.15 -4.54
N LEU A 305 -12.76 2.65 -5.76
CA LEU A 305 -13.54 1.44 -6.00
C LEU A 305 -12.90 0.21 -5.35
N GLY A 306 -11.58 0.05 -5.44
CA GLY A 306 -10.84 -1.03 -4.78
C GLY A 306 -10.99 -0.98 -3.27
N THR A 307 -11.07 0.21 -2.67
CA THR A 307 -11.33 0.37 -1.23
C THR A 307 -12.75 -0.09 -0.84
N ILE A 308 -13.77 0.29 -1.63
CA ILE A 308 -15.17 -0.12 -1.44
C ILE A 308 -15.34 -1.63 -1.64
N ILE A 309 -14.71 -2.19 -2.68
CA ILE A 309 -14.73 -3.61 -2.99
C ILE A 309 -14.00 -4.40 -1.89
N GLY A 310 -12.86 -3.88 -1.42
CA GLY A 310 -12.12 -4.44 -0.30
C GLY A 310 -13.01 -4.56 0.94
N SER A 311 -13.74 -3.49 1.31
CA SER A 311 -14.61 -3.56 2.49
C SER A 311 -15.76 -4.54 2.31
N ALA A 312 -16.31 -4.65 1.10
CA ALA A 312 -17.38 -5.61 0.81
C ALA A 312 -16.90 -7.07 0.85
N LEU A 313 -15.66 -7.32 0.43
CA LEU A 313 -15.05 -8.66 0.48
C LEU A 313 -14.48 -9.00 1.86
N GLY A 314 -14.43 -8.05 2.80
CA GLY A 314 -13.90 -8.26 4.14
C GLY A 314 -12.37 -8.11 4.23
N THR A 315 -11.78 -7.21 3.45
CA THR A 315 -10.34 -6.92 3.50
C THR A 315 -10.08 -5.42 3.57
N SER A 316 -8.86 -5.08 3.96
CA SER A 316 -8.38 -3.71 4.15
C SER A 316 -8.35 -2.89 2.84
N PRO A 317 -8.30 -1.54 2.92
CA PRO A 317 -8.36 -0.68 1.75
C PRO A 317 -7.24 -0.97 0.76
N HIS A 318 -7.59 -0.96 -0.53
CA HIS A 318 -6.65 -1.20 -1.61
C HIS A 318 -6.11 0.10 -2.21
N ILE A 319 -4.83 0.07 -2.56
CA ILE A 319 -4.07 1.14 -3.20
C ILE A 319 -3.38 0.64 -4.46
N VAL A 320 -2.86 1.57 -5.25
CA VAL A 320 -1.90 1.24 -6.31
C VAL A 320 -0.56 0.88 -5.68
N ALA A 321 -0.01 -0.27 -6.06
CA ALA A 321 1.26 -0.77 -5.54
C ALA A 321 2.44 0.03 -6.11
N VAL A 322 3.27 0.58 -5.23
CA VAL A 322 4.51 1.28 -5.63
C VAL A 322 5.50 0.31 -6.29
N GLU A 323 5.42 -0.97 -5.96
CA GLU A 323 6.19 -2.07 -6.54
C GLU A 323 5.96 -2.25 -8.04
N SER A 324 4.88 -1.69 -8.58
CA SER A 324 4.65 -1.61 -10.03
C SER A 324 5.82 -0.94 -10.76
N ALA A 325 6.60 -0.09 -10.07
CA ALA A 325 7.86 0.47 -10.56
C ALA A 325 8.82 -0.59 -11.14
N ALA A 326 8.86 -1.79 -10.55
CA ALA A 326 9.74 -2.87 -11.00
C ALA A 326 9.34 -3.38 -12.39
N GLY A 327 8.06 -3.69 -12.63
CA GLY A 327 7.61 -4.09 -13.97
C GLY A 327 7.67 -2.96 -14.99
N ILE A 328 7.46 -1.72 -14.56
CA ILE A 328 7.62 -0.54 -15.42
C ILE A 328 9.07 -0.40 -15.89
N ALA A 329 10.06 -0.69 -15.03
CA ALA A 329 11.47 -0.70 -15.39
C ALA A 329 11.81 -1.79 -16.43
N GLU A 330 11.04 -2.89 -16.46
CA GLU A 330 11.17 -3.96 -17.47
C GLU A 330 10.48 -3.62 -18.81
N GLY A 331 9.94 -2.41 -18.94
CA GLY A 331 9.28 -1.93 -20.15
C GLY A 331 7.76 -2.15 -20.15
N GLY A 332 7.14 -2.48 -19.01
CA GLY A 332 5.70 -2.44 -18.86
C GLY A 332 5.18 -1.01 -18.99
N ARG A 333 4.19 -0.79 -19.87
CA ARG A 333 3.66 0.55 -20.16
C ARG A 333 2.13 0.59 -20.25
N THR A 334 1.45 -0.56 -20.30
CA THR A 334 0.00 -0.65 -20.56
C THR A 334 -0.74 -1.59 -19.60
N GLY A 335 -2.06 -1.63 -19.75
CA GLY A 335 -2.94 -2.53 -19.01
C GLY A 335 -2.69 -4.02 -19.25
N LEU A 336 -1.96 -4.43 -20.30
CA LEU A 336 -1.59 -5.84 -20.49
C LEU A 336 -0.67 -6.35 -19.36
N THR A 337 0.23 -5.51 -18.87
CA THR A 337 1.03 -5.79 -17.66
C THR A 337 0.10 -6.06 -16.46
N ALA A 338 -0.88 -5.20 -16.22
CA ALA A 338 -1.87 -5.37 -15.15
C ALA A 338 -2.73 -6.64 -15.35
N LEU A 339 -3.16 -6.93 -16.57
CA LEU A 339 -3.92 -8.15 -16.88
C LEU A 339 -3.11 -9.41 -16.55
N THR A 340 -1.81 -9.40 -16.83
CA THR A 340 -0.89 -10.49 -16.48
C THR A 340 -0.81 -10.67 -14.96
N ILE A 341 -0.67 -9.57 -14.22
CA ILE A 341 -0.63 -9.59 -12.75
C ILE A 341 -1.93 -10.18 -12.19
N ALA A 342 -3.09 -9.77 -12.71
CA ALA A 342 -4.38 -10.33 -12.30
C ALA A 342 -4.48 -11.84 -12.58
N GLY A 343 -4.00 -12.31 -13.74
CA GLY A 343 -3.94 -13.73 -14.07
C GLY A 343 -3.06 -14.52 -13.09
N LEU A 344 -1.94 -13.96 -12.66
CA LEU A 344 -1.05 -14.57 -11.68
C LEU A 344 -1.66 -14.59 -10.26
N PHE A 345 -2.40 -13.55 -9.87
CA PHE A 345 -3.19 -13.59 -8.64
C PHE A 345 -4.29 -14.67 -8.69
N ILE A 346 -4.96 -14.85 -9.84
CA ILE A 346 -5.92 -15.95 -10.01
C ILE A 346 -5.24 -17.30 -9.82
N ALA A 347 -4.05 -17.50 -10.40
CA ALA A 347 -3.28 -18.72 -10.20
C ALA A 347 -2.89 -18.93 -8.73
N SER A 348 -2.57 -17.85 -8.02
CA SER A 348 -2.17 -17.93 -6.60
C SER A 348 -3.27 -18.32 -5.63
N LEU A 349 -4.54 -18.11 -6.00
CA LEU A 349 -5.68 -18.52 -5.17
C LEU A 349 -5.67 -20.02 -4.85
N PHE A 350 -5.14 -20.83 -5.77
CA PHE A 350 -5.03 -22.28 -5.60
C PHE A 350 -3.83 -22.70 -4.73
N LEU A 351 -2.92 -21.77 -4.41
CA LEU A 351 -1.74 -21.98 -3.58
C LEU A 351 -1.94 -21.52 -2.13
N ALA A 352 -3.21 -21.33 -1.71
CA ALA A 352 -3.53 -20.90 -0.35
C ALA A 352 -2.83 -21.73 0.75
N PRO A 353 -2.82 -23.08 0.70
CA PRO A 353 -2.19 -23.88 1.76
C PRO A 353 -0.70 -23.56 1.96
N LEU A 354 0.02 -23.28 0.87
CA LEU A 354 1.45 -22.96 0.91
C LEU A 354 1.72 -21.58 1.53
N LEU A 355 0.83 -20.63 1.29
CA LEU A 355 1.00 -19.26 1.78
C LEU A 355 0.55 -19.11 3.24
N MET A 356 -0.40 -19.93 3.69
CA MET A 356 -0.91 -19.89 5.06
C MET A 356 0.01 -20.49 6.12
N VAL A 357 0.95 -21.36 5.72
CA VAL A 357 1.92 -21.92 6.66
C VAL A 357 3.05 -20.95 7.00
N ILE A 358 3.19 -19.85 6.26
CA ILE A 358 4.25 -18.87 6.48
C ILE A 358 4.05 -18.22 7.85
N PRO A 359 4.99 -18.39 8.80
CA PRO A 359 4.83 -17.84 10.14
C PRO A 359 4.99 -16.31 10.13
N VAL A 360 4.41 -15.65 11.14
CA VAL A 360 4.55 -14.20 11.34
C VAL A 360 6.02 -13.76 11.40
N ALA A 361 6.89 -14.59 11.97
CA ALA A 361 8.34 -14.34 12.01
C ALA A 361 8.99 -14.21 10.62
N ALA A 362 8.43 -14.85 9.59
CA ALA A 362 8.94 -14.78 8.22
C ALA A 362 8.34 -13.60 7.42
N THR A 363 7.16 -13.10 7.81
CA THR A 363 6.51 -11.94 7.18
C THR A 363 6.87 -10.60 7.84
N ALA A 364 7.18 -10.59 9.14
CA ALA A 364 7.58 -9.41 9.89
C ALA A 364 8.76 -8.63 9.26
N PRO A 365 9.82 -9.27 8.71
CA PRO A 365 10.90 -8.58 8.01
C PRO A 365 10.44 -7.70 6.85
N VAL A 366 9.36 -8.09 6.16
CA VAL A 366 8.79 -7.30 5.06
C VAL A 366 8.30 -5.95 5.59
N LEU A 367 7.60 -5.93 6.72
CA LEU A 367 7.10 -4.69 7.33
C LEU A 367 8.24 -3.74 7.72
N ILE A 368 9.33 -4.30 8.26
CA ILE A 368 10.51 -3.54 8.67
C ILE A 368 11.17 -2.87 7.47
N VAL A 369 11.37 -3.62 6.38
CA VAL A 369 12.03 -3.10 5.18
C VAL A 369 11.12 -2.19 4.34
N VAL A 370 9.82 -2.48 4.27
CA VAL A 370 8.86 -1.54 3.64
C VAL A 370 8.85 -0.22 4.42
N GLY A 371 8.93 -0.27 5.76
CA GLY A 371 9.11 0.92 6.59
C GLY A 371 10.35 1.72 6.23
N LEU A 372 11.49 1.06 5.98
CA LEU A 372 12.72 1.70 5.48
C LEU A 372 12.49 2.39 4.13
N PHE A 373 11.79 1.76 3.18
CA PHE A 373 11.52 2.36 1.87
C PHE A 373 10.64 3.60 1.97
N MET A 374 9.62 3.57 2.84
CA MET A 374 8.74 4.72 3.08
C MET A 374 9.48 5.87 3.79
N MET A 375 10.44 5.56 4.66
CA MET A 375 11.27 6.57 5.35
C MET A 375 12.13 7.40 4.39
N ALA A 376 12.32 6.97 3.14
CA ALA A 376 13.07 7.72 2.15
C ALA A 376 12.48 9.13 1.87
N SER A 377 11.17 9.32 2.05
CA SER A 377 10.51 10.63 1.86
C SER A 377 11.01 11.71 2.81
N VAL A 378 11.62 11.34 3.93
CA VAL A 378 12.20 12.29 4.90
C VAL A 378 13.32 13.13 4.29
N LYS A 379 14.00 12.61 3.26
CA LYS A 379 15.09 13.33 2.59
C LYS A 379 14.63 14.61 1.91
N ASP A 380 13.35 14.69 1.54
CA ASP A 380 12.76 15.82 0.83
C ASP A 380 12.09 16.83 1.78
N ILE A 381 12.19 16.62 3.10
CA ILE A 381 11.65 17.52 4.12
C ILE A 381 12.70 18.57 4.48
N ASP A 382 12.33 19.85 4.41
CA ASP A 382 13.18 20.95 4.84
C ASP A 382 13.16 21.09 6.36
N PHE A 383 14.12 20.45 7.04
CA PHE A 383 14.34 20.61 8.48
C PHE A 383 15.05 21.92 8.87
N GLY A 384 15.51 22.71 7.89
CA GLY A 384 16.10 24.02 8.13
C GLY A 384 15.06 25.09 8.47
N ASP A 385 13.83 24.97 7.93
CA ASP A 385 12.69 25.81 8.29
C ASP A 385 11.89 25.19 9.43
N ILE A 386 11.91 25.80 10.62
CA ILE A 386 11.18 25.29 11.79
C ILE A 386 9.67 25.18 11.55
N SER A 387 9.10 26.01 10.66
CA SER A 387 7.68 25.99 10.31
C SER A 387 7.28 24.80 9.42
N GLU A 388 8.27 24.06 8.92
CA GLU A 388 8.11 22.83 8.14
C GLU A 388 8.66 21.62 8.93
N GLY A 389 9.89 21.74 9.43
CA GLY A 389 10.62 20.67 10.11
C GLY A 389 10.00 20.18 11.42
N LEU A 390 9.53 21.08 12.29
CA LEU A 390 8.89 20.66 13.55
C LEU A 390 7.54 19.94 13.32
N PRO A 391 6.63 20.45 12.46
CA PRO A 391 5.42 19.72 12.10
C PRO A 391 5.69 18.35 11.49
N ALA A 392 6.66 18.27 10.56
CA ALA A 392 7.06 16.99 9.99
C ALA A 392 7.58 16.02 11.06
N PHE A 393 8.47 16.49 11.92
CA PHE A 393 9.03 15.69 13.00
C PHE A 393 7.94 15.13 13.91
N LEU A 394 7.02 15.97 14.40
CA LEU A 394 5.90 15.56 15.26
C LEU A 394 4.99 14.55 14.54
N THR A 395 4.69 14.78 13.26
CA THR A 395 3.93 13.82 12.45
C THR A 395 4.60 12.45 12.44
N ILE A 396 5.92 12.40 12.25
CA ILE A 396 6.69 11.17 12.10
C ILE A 396 6.80 10.42 13.43
N ILE A 397 7.14 11.09 14.53
CA ILE A 397 7.42 10.41 15.80
C ILE A 397 6.16 10.00 16.55
N MET A 398 5.06 10.74 16.40
CA MET A 398 3.84 10.46 17.15
C MET A 398 3.13 9.20 16.64
N MET A 399 3.28 8.81 15.36
CA MET A 399 2.69 7.58 14.86
C MET A 399 3.20 6.31 15.56
N PRO A 400 4.52 6.01 15.61
CA PRO A 400 5.02 4.85 16.33
C PRO A 400 4.84 4.98 17.86
N PHE A 401 5.05 6.17 18.44
CA PHE A 401 5.02 6.32 19.90
C PHE A 401 3.62 6.38 20.51
N ALA A 402 2.64 6.96 19.81
CA ALA A 402 1.23 6.89 20.21
C ALA A 402 0.53 5.65 19.65
N TYR A 403 1.24 4.83 18.87
CA TYR A 403 0.73 3.65 18.19
C TYR A 403 -0.49 3.94 17.29
N SER A 404 -0.60 5.18 16.80
CA SER A 404 -1.78 5.68 16.06
C SER A 404 -1.38 6.62 14.93
N ILE A 405 -1.73 6.22 13.70
CA ILE A 405 -1.52 7.05 12.50
C ILE A 405 -2.33 8.34 12.59
N GLY A 406 -3.57 8.26 13.10
CA GLY A 406 -4.44 9.41 13.30
C GLY A 406 -3.81 10.47 14.20
N VAL A 407 -3.28 10.05 15.36
CA VAL A 407 -2.60 10.96 16.30
C VAL A 407 -1.40 11.64 15.65
N GLY A 408 -0.61 10.92 14.86
CA GLY A 408 0.50 11.52 14.12
C GLY A 408 0.05 12.61 13.13
N ILE A 409 -1.02 12.35 12.36
CA ILE A 409 -1.59 13.34 11.43
C ILE A 409 -2.10 14.57 12.19
N GLU A 410 -2.82 14.37 13.30
CA GLU A 410 -3.36 15.45 14.13
C GLU A 410 -2.25 16.38 14.65
N TRP A 411 -1.24 15.81 15.28
CA TRP A 411 -0.12 16.56 15.84
C TRP A 411 0.65 17.32 14.74
N GLY A 412 0.84 16.69 13.59
CA GLY A 412 1.43 17.31 12.41
C GLY A 412 0.67 18.53 11.90
N LEU A 413 -0.65 18.36 11.69
CA LEU A 413 -1.49 19.40 11.12
C LEU A 413 -1.69 20.57 12.10
N ILE A 414 -1.95 20.30 13.38
CA ILE A 414 -2.11 21.33 14.40
C ILE A 414 -0.81 22.14 14.54
N SER A 415 0.34 21.47 14.67
CA SER A 415 1.62 22.17 14.81
C SER A 415 1.98 22.96 13.56
N TYR A 416 1.71 22.45 12.36
CA TYR A 416 1.92 23.20 11.11
C TYR A 416 1.14 24.52 11.11
N VAL A 417 -0.16 24.46 11.42
CA VAL A 417 -1.01 25.66 11.46
C VAL A 417 -0.54 26.62 12.54
N LEU A 418 -0.35 26.13 13.76
CA LEU A 418 0.03 26.95 14.90
C LEU A 418 1.38 27.65 14.69
N ILE A 419 2.40 26.91 14.25
CA ILE A 419 3.75 27.47 14.09
C ILE A 419 3.77 28.48 12.94
N LYS A 420 3.14 28.20 11.79
CA LYS A 420 3.11 29.17 10.68
C LYS A 420 2.31 30.43 11.03
N VAL A 421 1.22 30.32 11.79
CA VAL A 421 0.50 31.50 12.29
C VAL A 421 1.39 32.33 13.20
N LEU A 422 2.00 31.70 14.21
CA LEU A 422 2.83 32.39 15.21
C LEU A 422 4.15 32.94 14.65
N THR A 423 4.65 32.37 13.55
CA THR A 423 5.83 32.86 12.83
C THR A 423 5.51 33.86 11.71
N GLY A 424 4.25 34.24 11.54
CA GLY A 424 3.82 35.25 10.56
C GLY A 424 3.63 34.73 9.12
N LYS A 425 3.75 33.42 8.89
CA LYS A 425 3.56 32.74 7.59
C LYS A 425 2.09 32.29 7.37
N TYR A 426 1.13 33.04 7.90
CA TYR A 426 -0.30 32.68 7.86
C TYR A 426 -0.91 32.59 6.45
N ARG A 427 -0.26 33.20 5.45
CA ARG A 427 -0.67 33.17 4.03
C ARG A 427 -0.32 31.85 3.32
N ASP A 428 0.60 31.07 3.86
CA ASP A 428 1.02 29.79 3.29
C ASP A 428 0.07 28.64 3.67
N ILE A 429 -0.97 28.95 4.45
CA ILE A 429 -1.89 27.97 5.04
C ILE A 429 -3.22 28.03 4.30
N SER A 430 -3.65 26.89 3.75
CA SER A 430 -4.96 26.80 3.10
C SER A 430 -6.11 26.91 4.12
N GLY A 431 -7.27 27.40 3.70
CA GLY A 431 -8.46 27.48 4.56
C GLY A 431 -8.88 26.11 5.12
N VAL A 432 -8.65 25.03 4.36
CA VAL A 432 -8.92 23.65 4.80
C VAL A 432 -8.03 23.28 5.98
N MET A 433 -6.76 23.67 5.99
CA MET A 433 -5.83 23.35 7.07
C MET A 433 -6.25 24.01 8.39
N TYR A 434 -6.71 25.28 8.35
CA TYR A 434 -7.26 25.95 9.53
C TYR A 434 -8.49 25.23 10.08
N PHE A 435 -9.40 24.83 9.20
CA PHE A 435 -10.61 24.10 9.58
C PHE A 435 -10.28 22.76 10.24
N LEU A 436 -9.37 21.99 9.65
CA LEU A 436 -8.93 20.70 10.19
C LEU A 436 -8.22 20.85 11.54
N ALA A 437 -7.29 21.81 11.65
CA ALA A 437 -6.60 22.07 12.91
C ALA A 437 -7.59 22.47 14.02
N LEU A 438 -8.59 23.30 13.70
CA LEU A 438 -9.64 23.66 14.65
C LEU A 438 -10.43 22.42 15.13
N ILE A 439 -10.85 21.55 14.20
CA ILE A 439 -11.57 20.32 14.56
C ILE A 439 -10.74 19.44 15.49
N PHE A 440 -9.45 19.22 15.17
CA PHE A 440 -8.60 18.36 16.00
C PHE A 440 -8.31 18.98 17.37
N VAL A 441 -8.13 20.30 17.46
CA VAL A 441 -8.01 20.99 18.75
C VAL A 441 -9.29 20.84 19.57
N LEU A 442 -10.46 21.01 18.95
CA LEU A 442 -11.73 20.82 19.66
C LEU A 442 -11.88 19.38 20.14
N LYS A 443 -11.52 18.40 19.33
CA LYS A 443 -11.52 16.98 19.72
C LYS A 443 -10.69 16.74 20.99
N GLU A 444 -9.44 17.21 21.04
CA GLU A 444 -8.56 17.03 22.21
C GLU A 444 -8.98 17.81 23.46
N VAL A 445 -9.80 18.85 23.31
CA VAL A 445 -10.31 19.62 24.46
C VAL A 445 -11.60 19.02 25.02
N PHE A 446 -12.42 18.38 24.19
CA PHE A 446 -13.78 17.94 24.54
C PHE A 446 -13.95 16.41 24.66
N MET A 447 -12.96 15.61 24.26
CA MET A 447 -12.85 14.17 24.51
C MET A 447 -11.60 13.90 25.35
#